data_AF-A0A857DCV0-F1
#
_entry.id   AF-A0A857DCV0-F1
#
_cell.length_a   1.000
_cell.length_b   1.000
_cell.length_c   1.000
_cell.angle_alpha   90.00
_cell.angle_beta   90.00
_cell.angle_gamma   90.00
#
_symmetry.space_group_name_H-M   'P 1'
#
loop_
_entity.id
_entity.type
_entity.pdbx_description
1 polymer ?
#
loop_
_entity_poly.entity_id
_entity_poly.type
_entity_poly.pdbx_seq_one_letter_code
_entity_poly.pdbx_strand_id
1 'polypeptide(L)'
;MAQQVFVKCEKCNREDAFLFGKIAETNVYEHFLDVYEKKQINLFDKNKFIEVFSKEYADQAPKEDLEKALTKMYDEINEFFSEEEKKLIQKNILIGHDLWMHSVIKIDEIGNPDAKVYNIPVLKLKFLGQKEEYTRHYNNNVGYIQFDDDHQYLTCPTCGIKSSKYIKEETV
;
A
#
# COMPACT_ATOMS: atom_id res chain seq x y z
N MET A 1 8.84 8.02 -3.12
CA MET A 1 9.77 6.88 -3.28
C MET A 1 9.84 6.17 -1.95
N ALA A 2 10.01 4.85 -1.97
CA ALA A 2 10.09 4.07 -0.76
C ALA A 2 11.49 4.17 -0.16
N GLN A 3 11.58 3.94 1.14
CA GLN A 3 12.82 3.85 1.89
C GLN A 3 12.89 2.46 2.51
N GLN A 4 14.02 1.79 2.29
CA GLN A 4 14.39 0.61 3.02
C GLN A 4 15.29 1.02 4.19
N VAL A 5 14.80 0.84 5.41
CA VAL A 5 15.48 1.22 6.65
C VAL A 5 16.08 -0.02 7.30
N PHE A 6 17.40 -0.05 7.41
CA PHE A 6 18.14 -1.12 8.04
C PHE A 6 18.42 -0.79 9.50
N VAL A 7 18.15 -1.74 10.38
CA VAL A 7 18.25 -1.56 11.83
C VAL A 7 18.95 -2.74 12.50
N LYS A 8 19.41 -2.53 13.74
CA LYS A 8 19.85 -3.61 14.62
C LYS A 8 19.30 -3.45 16.02
N CYS A 9 18.70 -4.52 16.54
CA CYS A 9 18.18 -4.55 17.90
C CYS A 9 19.30 -4.59 18.93
N GLU A 10 19.35 -3.61 19.83
CA GLU A 10 20.35 -3.56 20.91
C GLU A 10 20.12 -4.62 21.99
N LYS A 11 18.93 -5.25 22.02
CA LYS A 11 18.59 -6.31 23.00
C LYS A 11 18.87 -7.72 22.48
N CYS A 12 18.34 -8.06 21.30
CA CYS A 12 18.49 -9.41 20.73
C CYS A 12 19.57 -9.50 19.64
N ASN A 13 20.25 -8.40 19.31
CA ASN A 13 21.29 -8.29 18.28
C ASN A 13 20.85 -8.65 16.85
N ARG A 14 19.55 -8.85 16.63
CA ARG A 14 18.97 -9.14 15.32
C ARG A 14 19.01 -7.92 14.42
N GLU A 15 19.31 -8.15 13.15
CA GLU A 15 19.28 -7.17 12.09
C GLU A 15 18.02 -7.38 11.25
N ASP A 16 17.32 -6.30 10.96
CA ASP A 16 16.08 -6.31 10.18
C ASP A 16 16.11 -5.17 9.17
N ALA A 17 15.34 -5.33 8.09
CA ALA A 17 15.10 -4.30 7.10
C ALA A 17 13.60 -4.03 7.02
N PHE A 18 13.22 -2.76 7.12
CA PHE A 18 11.86 -2.30 6.99
C PHE A 18 11.68 -1.50 5.71
N LEU A 19 10.48 -1.54 5.13
CA LEU A 19 10.10 -0.84 3.92
C LEU A 19 8.95 0.12 4.23
N PHE A 20 9.16 1.40 3.92
CA PHE A 20 8.19 2.45 4.13
C PHE A 20 8.04 3.31 2.87
N GLY A 21 6.82 3.70 2.54
CA GLY A 21 6.55 4.65 1.45
C GLY A 21 6.07 3.99 0.16
N LYS A 22 6.11 4.75 -0.94
CA LYS A 22 5.53 4.34 -2.24
C LYS A 22 6.50 3.48 -3.05
N ILE A 23 6.08 2.27 -3.42
CA ILE A 23 6.86 1.30 -4.22
C ILE A 23 6.30 1.18 -5.65
N ALA A 24 7.10 0.65 -6.57
CA ALA A 24 6.71 0.52 -7.98
C ALA A 24 5.44 -0.34 -8.15
N GLU A 25 5.29 -1.36 -7.32
CA GLU A 25 4.15 -2.28 -7.30
C GLU A 25 2.84 -1.58 -6.92
N THR A 26 2.90 -0.44 -6.23
CA THR A 26 1.71 0.36 -5.90
C THR A 26 1.28 1.31 -7.03
N ASN A 27 2.13 1.54 -8.03
CA ASN A 27 1.88 2.53 -9.09
C ASN A 27 0.62 2.25 -9.90
N VAL A 28 0.28 0.98 -10.11
CA VAL A 28 -0.92 0.59 -10.86
C VAL A 28 -2.21 1.02 -10.13
N TYR A 29 -2.23 0.88 -8.80
CA TYR A 29 -3.37 1.25 -7.96
C TYR A 29 -3.46 2.77 -7.78
N GLU A 30 -2.31 3.44 -7.60
CA GLU A 30 -2.22 4.90 -7.57
C GLU A 30 -2.77 5.48 -8.87
N HIS A 31 -2.30 4.99 -10.03
CA HIS A 31 -2.78 5.45 -11.32
C HIS A 31 -4.28 5.18 -11.51
N PHE A 32 -4.79 4.04 -11.07
CA PHE A 32 -6.22 3.76 -11.07
C PHE A 32 -7.02 4.78 -10.25
N LEU A 33 -6.59 5.07 -9.02
CA LEU A 33 -7.25 6.01 -8.13
C LEU A 33 -7.17 7.45 -8.67
N ASP A 34 -6.04 7.85 -9.24
CA ASP A 34 -5.85 9.13 -9.94
C ASP A 34 -6.86 9.32 -11.08
N VAL A 35 -7.03 8.30 -11.92
CA VAL A 35 -7.97 8.34 -13.05
C VAL A 35 -9.41 8.35 -12.53
N TYR A 36 -9.70 7.59 -11.47
CA TYR A 36 -11.00 7.58 -10.81
C TYR A 36 -11.35 8.96 -10.24
N GLU A 37 -10.41 9.60 -9.53
CA GLU A 37 -10.54 10.93 -8.94
C GLU A 37 -10.79 12.00 -10.01
N LYS A 38 -10.12 11.91 -11.16
CA LYS A 38 -10.29 12.88 -12.25
C LYS A 38 -11.59 12.70 -13.02
N LYS A 39 -11.97 11.45 -13.30
CA LYS A 39 -13.09 11.14 -14.22
C LYS A 39 -14.41 10.89 -13.50
N GLN A 40 -14.38 10.43 -12.25
CA GLN A 40 -15.57 10.05 -11.46
C GLN A 40 -16.46 9.02 -12.20
N ILE A 41 -15.83 8.08 -12.91
CA ILE A 41 -16.48 7.00 -13.65
C ILE A 41 -16.29 5.70 -12.86
N ASN A 42 -17.28 4.80 -12.87
CA ASN A 42 -17.12 3.48 -12.29
C ASN A 42 -16.11 2.63 -13.08
N LEU A 43 -14.84 2.70 -12.71
CA LEU A 43 -13.75 1.91 -13.33
C LEU A 43 -13.68 0.46 -12.82
N PHE A 44 -14.54 0.06 -11.87
CA PHE A 44 -14.76 -1.36 -11.53
C PHE A 44 -15.75 -2.05 -12.48
N ASP A 45 -16.25 -1.34 -13.48
CA ASP A 45 -16.91 -1.94 -14.65
C ASP A 45 -15.83 -2.19 -15.71
N LYS A 46 -15.56 -3.46 -16.02
CA LYS A 46 -14.51 -3.87 -16.96
C LYS A 46 -14.62 -3.16 -18.31
N ASN A 47 -15.81 -2.95 -18.84
CA ASN A 47 -15.97 -2.30 -20.15
C ASN A 47 -15.57 -0.83 -20.08
N LYS A 48 -15.97 -0.12 -19.01
CA LYS A 48 -15.59 1.28 -18.77
C LYS A 48 -14.09 1.42 -18.52
N PHE A 49 -13.51 0.48 -17.77
CA PHE A 49 -12.07 0.42 -17.54
C PHE A 49 -11.31 0.30 -18.86
N ILE A 50 -11.63 -0.71 -19.68
CA ILE A 50 -10.94 -0.94 -20.95
C ILE A 50 -11.10 0.27 -21.87
N GLU A 51 -12.30 0.85 -21.97
CA GLU A 51 -12.52 2.05 -22.80
C GLU A 51 -11.66 3.24 -22.35
N VAL A 52 -11.59 3.50 -21.03
CA VAL A 52 -10.84 4.61 -20.45
C VAL A 52 -9.34 4.41 -20.62
N PHE A 53 -8.82 3.24 -20.23
CA PHE A 53 -7.40 2.98 -20.22
C PHE A 53 -6.84 2.70 -21.63
N SER A 54 -7.62 2.12 -22.55
CA SER A 54 -7.17 1.98 -23.95
C SER A 54 -6.87 3.32 -24.60
N LYS A 55 -7.60 4.38 -24.23
CA LYS A 55 -7.34 5.75 -24.72
C LYS A 55 -6.06 6.35 -24.12
N GLU A 56 -5.75 6.04 -22.86
CA GLU A 56 -4.54 6.54 -22.19
C GLU A 56 -3.26 5.83 -22.67
N TYR A 57 -3.40 4.57 -23.08
CA TYR A 57 -2.29 3.71 -23.50
C TYR A 57 -2.24 3.49 -25.04
N ALA A 58 -3.03 4.22 -25.82
CA ALA A 58 -3.22 3.99 -27.26
C ALA A 58 -1.92 3.97 -28.08
N ASP A 59 -0.92 4.74 -27.65
CA ASP A 59 0.35 4.89 -28.37
C ASP A 59 1.45 3.90 -27.92
N GLN A 60 1.18 3.04 -26.93
CA GLN A 60 2.22 2.24 -26.26
C GLN A 60 2.37 0.80 -26.79
N ALA A 61 1.37 0.24 -27.48
CA ALA A 61 1.41 -1.14 -27.95
C ALA A 61 0.39 -1.44 -29.07
N PRO A 62 0.57 -2.53 -29.84
CA PRO A 62 -0.49 -3.09 -30.68
C PRO A 62 -1.77 -3.39 -29.89
N LYS A 63 -2.93 -3.17 -30.51
CA LYS A 63 -4.25 -3.24 -29.84
C LYS A 63 -4.53 -4.55 -29.11
N GLU A 64 -4.15 -5.69 -29.68
CA GLU A 64 -4.38 -7.02 -29.07
C GLU A 64 -3.50 -7.26 -27.84
N ASP A 65 -2.27 -6.76 -27.84
CA ASP A 65 -1.36 -6.85 -26.69
C ASP A 65 -1.80 -5.89 -25.58
N LEU A 66 -2.32 -4.73 -25.95
CA LEU A 66 -2.87 -3.76 -25.02
C LEU A 66 -4.10 -4.30 -24.28
N GLU A 67 -5.07 -4.89 -24.99
CA GLU A 67 -6.30 -5.39 -24.36
C GLU A 67 -6.02 -6.50 -23.34
N LYS A 68 -5.06 -7.40 -23.65
CA LYS A 68 -4.60 -8.44 -22.70
C LYS A 68 -3.93 -7.82 -21.48
N ALA A 69 -3.04 -6.84 -21.68
CA ALA A 69 -2.37 -6.15 -20.59
C ALA A 69 -3.37 -5.41 -19.69
N LEU A 70 -4.33 -4.70 -20.27
CA LEU A 70 -5.39 -4.01 -19.53
C LEU A 70 -6.32 -4.98 -18.80
N THR A 71 -6.63 -6.14 -19.38
CA THR A 71 -7.41 -7.17 -18.69
C THR A 71 -6.68 -7.67 -17.44
N LYS A 72 -5.38 -7.96 -17.54
CA LYS A 72 -4.58 -8.37 -16.38
C LYS A 72 -4.53 -7.27 -15.32
N MET A 73 -4.31 -6.02 -15.74
CA MET A 73 -4.31 -4.86 -14.86
C MET A 73 -5.66 -4.69 -14.13
N TYR A 74 -6.77 -4.88 -14.83
CA TYR A 74 -8.11 -4.84 -14.26
C TYR A 74 -8.29 -5.92 -13.19
N ASP A 75 -7.86 -7.15 -13.47
CA ASP A 75 -7.98 -8.27 -12.53
C ASP A 75 -7.14 -8.01 -11.26
N GLU A 76 -5.90 -7.54 -11.41
CA GLU A 76 -5.02 -7.14 -10.30
C GLU A 76 -5.64 -6.03 -9.42
N ILE A 77 -6.19 -4.99 -10.04
CA ILE A 77 -6.90 -3.90 -9.34
C ILE A 77 -8.12 -4.46 -8.60
N ASN A 78 -8.90 -5.32 -9.25
CA ASN A 78 -10.12 -5.86 -8.68
C ASN A 78 -9.84 -6.81 -7.51
N GLU A 79 -8.69 -7.47 -7.47
CA GLU A 79 -8.23 -8.28 -6.35
C GLU A 79 -7.67 -7.45 -5.19
N PHE A 80 -7.03 -6.30 -5.48
CA PHE A 80 -6.43 -5.43 -4.47
C PHE A 80 -7.46 -4.74 -3.57
N PHE A 81 -8.59 -4.31 -4.11
CA PHE A 81 -9.64 -3.64 -3.35
C PHE A 81 -10.63 -4.64 -2.77
N SER A 82 -11.01 -4.45 -1.50
CA SER A 82 -12.09 -5.22 -0.90
C SER A 82 -13.45 -4.83 -1.48
N GLU A 83 -14.45 -5.71 -1.37
CA GLU A 83 -15.83 -5.41 -1.79
C GLU A 83 -16.44 -4.20 -1.08
N GLU A 84 -16.00 -3.92 0.15
CA GLU A 84 -16.41 -2.73 0.89
C GLU A 84 -15.79 -1.46 0.29
N GLU A 85 -14.48 -1.49 0.00
CA GLU A 85 -13.76 -0.38 -0.62
C GLU A 85 -14.31 -0.06 -2.01
N LYS A 86 -14.58 -1.09 -2.83
CA LYS A 86 -15.23 -0.91 -4.14
C LYS A 86 -16.56 -0.19 -4.00
N LYS A 87 -17.41 -0.60 -3.05
CA LYS A 87 -18.71 0.04 -2.79
C LYS A 87 -18.55 1.48 -2.30
N LEU A 88 -17.56 1.76 -1.45
CA LEU A 88 -17.27 3.10 -0.96
C LEU A 88 -16.87 4.02 -2.11
N ILE A 89 -15.94 3.58 -2.95
CA ILE A 89 -15.45 4.32 -4.11
C ILE A 89 -16.58 4.55 -5.13
N GLN A 90 -17.41 3.55 -5.40
CA GLN A 90 -18.52 3.65 -6.37
C GLN A 90 -19.66 4.58 -5.93
N LYS A 91 -19.89 4.73 -4.62
CA LYS A 91 -21.03 5.49 -4.08
C LYS A 91 -20.71 6.95 -3.78
N ASN A 92 -19.44 7.30 -3.67
CA ASN A 92 -18.99 8.60 -3.22
C ASN A 92 -18.08 9.26 -4.26
N ILE A 93 -17.99 10.59 -4.22
CA ILE A 93 -17.06 11.33 -5.08
C ILE A 93 -15.69 11.31 -4.41
N LEU A 94 -14.74 10.56 -4.98
CA LEU A 94 -13.36 10.49 -4.49
C LEU A 94 -12.64 11.80 -4.82
N ILE A 95 -12.06 12.47 -3.82
CA ILE A 95 -11.38 13.78 -4.00
C ILE A 95 -9.91 13.76 -3.55
N GLY A 96 -9.41 12.58 -3.20
CA GLY A 96 -8.05 12.39 -2.76
C GLY A 96 -7.83 10.99 -2.24
N HIS A 97 -6.59 10.53 -2.34
CA HIS A 97 -6.15 9.25 -1.83
C HIS A 97 -4.69 9.31 -1.41
N ASP A 98 -4.30 8.37 -0.57
CA ASP A 98 -2.89 8.12 -0.25
C ASP A 98 -2.68 6.62 -0.11
N LEU A 99 -1.69 6.09 -0.83
CA LEU A 99 -1.32 4.69 -0.84
C LEU A 99 0.19 4.57 -0.62
N TRP A 100 0.58 3.81 0.40
CA TRP A 100 1.98 3.54 0.68
C TRP A 100 2.15 2.18 1.35
N MET A 101 3.36 1.66 1.32
CA MET A 101 3.72 0.45 2.05
C MET A 101 4.18 0.78 3.45
N HIS A 102 3.80 -0.07 4.40
CA HIS A 102 4.25 0.01 5.77
C HIS A 102 4.67 -1.37 6.27
N SER A 103 5.85 -1.45 6.89
CA SER A 103 6.27 -2.66 7.59
C SER A 103 5.47 -2.91 8.85
N VAL A 104 5.11 -4.18 9.05
CA VAL A 104 4.35 -4.69 10.18
C VAL A 104 4.89 -6.05 10.62
N ILE A 105 4.46 -6.47 11.82
CA ILE A 105 4.72 -7.78 12.39
C ILE A 105 3.39 -8.40 12.82
N LYS A 106 3.36 -9.72 12.98
CA LYS A 106 2.22 -10.32 13.67
C LYS A 106 2.42 -10.23 15.18
N ILE A 107 1.37 -9.84 15.90
CA ILE A 107 1.44 -9.65 17.35
C ILE A 107 1.69 -10.99 18.07
N ASP A 108 1.10 -12.07 17.57
CA ASP A 108 1.33 -13.43 18.07
C ASP A 108 2.73 -14.00 17.79
N GLU A 109 3.52 -13.36 16.91
CA GLU A 109 4.92 -13.71 16.66
C GLU A 109 5.90 -12.96 17.59
N ILE A 110 5.43 -12.00 18.40
CA ILE A 110 6.30 -11.29 19.35
C ILE A 110 6.90 -12.27 20.36
N GLY A 111 8.20 -12.15 20.60
CA GLY A 111 8.99 -13.08 21.42
C GLY A 111 9.56 -14.26 20.64
N ASN A 112 9.14 -14.48 19.39
CA ASN A 112 9.70 -15.51 18.52
C ASN A 112 11.00 -15.04 17.85
N PRO A 113 12.12 -15.75 17.98
CA PRO A 113 13.35 -15.46 17.25
C PRO A 113 13.16 -15.41 15.72
N ASP A 114 12.21 -16.19 15.20
CA ASP A 114 11.91 -16.31 13.77
C ASP A 114 10.79 -15.36 13.30
N ALA A 115 10.34 -14.42 14.14
CA ALA A 115 9.29 -13.45 13.80
C ALA A 115 9.61 -12.74 12.48
N LYS A 116 8.64 -12.60 11.58
CA LYS A 116 8.89 -12.00 10.25
C LYS A 116 8.38 -10.58 10.17
N VAL A 117 9.11 -9.76 9.41
CA VAL A 117 8.63 -8.46 8.95
C VAL A 117 7.81 -8.70 7.68
N TYR A 118 6.60 -8.17 7.67
CA TYR A 118 5.70 -8.14 6.53
C TYR A 118 5.53 -6.70 6.06
N ASN A 119 5.19 -6.52 4.79
CA ASN A 119 4.87 -5.20 4.24
C ASN A 119 3.43 -5.23 3.75
N ILE A 120 2.64 -4.25 4.20
CA ILE A 120 1.24 -4.12 3.82
C ILE A 120 0.95 -2.75 3.21
N PRO A 121 0.01 -2.67 2.25
CA PRO A 121 -0.41 -1.40 1.66
C PRO A 121 -1.38 -0.64 2.57
N VAL A 122 -0.97 0.49 3.11
CA VAL A 122 -1.88 1.40 3.80
C VAL A 122 -2.58 2.27 2.76
N LEU A 123 -3.91 2.20 2.74
CA LEU A 123 -4.76 2.96 1.83
C LEU A 123 -5.60 3.94 2.64
N LYS A 124 -5.58 5.21 2.23
CA LYS A 124 -6.50 6.24 2.69
C LYS A 124 -7.30 6.79 1.52
N LEU A 125 -8.60 6.99 1.73
CA LEU A 125 -9.50 7.56 0.72
C LEU A 125 -10.26 8.74 1.33
N LYS A 126 -10.33 9.84 0.57
CA LYS A 126 -11.05 11.05 0.96
C LYS A 126 -12.21 11.30 0.01
N PHE A 127 -13.41 11.47 0.58
CA PHE A 127 -14.63 11.65 -0.20
C PHE A 127 -15.25 13.03 0.01
N LEU A 128 -15.86 13.58 -1.04
CA LEU A 128 -16.55 14.86 -0.98
C LEU A 128 -17.73 14.79 0.02
N GLY A 129 -17.81 15.77 0.91
CA GLY A 129 -18.90 15.86 1.90
C GLY A 129 -18.75 14.95 3.12
N GLN A 130 -17.72 14.10 3.17
CA GLN A 130 -17.38 13.32 4.36
C GLN A 130 -16.33 14.06 5.20
N LYS A 131 -16.51 14.04 6.52
CA LYS A 131 -15.56 14.67 7.46
C LYS A 131 -14.35 13.79 7.74
N GLU A 132 -14.56 12.48 7.78
CA GLU A 132 -13.53 11.49 8.12
C GLU A 132 -13.02 10.82 6.85
N GLU A 133 -11.71 10.55 6.83
CA GLU A 133 -11.06 9.79 5.76
C GLU A 133 -11.24 8.31 6.04
N TYR A 134 -11.56 7.53 5.00
CA TYR A 134 -11.50 6.09 5.09
C TYR A 134 -10.03 5.67 5.20
N THR A 135 -9.71 4.79 6.15
CA THR A 135 -8.40 4.16 6.26
C THR A 135 -8.58 2.65 6.22
N ARG A 136 -7.82 1.96 5.37
CA ARG A 136 -7.83 0.49 5.32
C ARG A 136 -7.37 -0.08 6.66
N HIS A 137 -8.21 -0.93 7.24
CA HIS A 137 -7.93 -1.60 8.49
C HIS A 137 -7.50 -3.05 8.25
N TYR A 138 -6.46 -3.46 8.97
CA TYR A 138 -5.98 -4.84 9.00
C TYR A 138 -6.46 -5.54 10.26
N ASN A 139 -6.32 -6.87 10.31
CA ASN A 139 -6.76 -7.65 11.46
C ASN A 139 -6.06 -7.19 12.76
N ASN A 140 -6.67 -7.52 13.91
CA ASN A 140 -6.13 -7.16 15.22
C ASN A 140 -4.81 -7.87 15.57
N ASN A 141 -4.32 -8.77 14.72
CA ASN A 141 -3.03 -9.44 14.89
C ASN A 141 -1.91 -8.72 14.11
N VAL A 142 -2.17 -7.59 13.46
CA VAL A 142 -1.15 -6.79 12.78
C VAL A 142 -0.64 -5.69 13.73
N GLY A 143 0.64 -5.75 14.06
CA GLY A 143 1.36 -4.71 14.80
C GLY A 143 2.18 -3.85 13.86
N TYR A 144 1.87 -2.55 13.79
CA TYR A 144 2.65 -1.60 12.99
C TYR A 144 4.01 -1.33 13.60
N ILE A 145 5.07 -1.31 12.76
CA ILE A 145 6.39 -0.91 13.22
C ILE A 145 6.34 0.58 13.58
N GLN A 146 6.48 0.88 14.87
CA GLN A 146 6.55 2.24 15.38
C GLN A 146 7.98 2.74 15.44
N PHE A 147 8.14 4.04 15.24
CA PHE A 147 9.38 4.81 15.38
C PHE A 147 9.24 5.79 16.56
N ASP A 148 10.33 6.20 17.18
CA ASP A 148 10.39 7.37 18.05
C ASP A 148 10.38 8.67 17.25
N ASP A 149 10.18 9.80 17.94
CA ASP A 149 9.98 11.11 17.30
C ASP A 149 11.21 11.57 16.49
N ASP A 150 12.39 11.12 16.90
CA ASP A 150 13.68 11.35 16.23
C ASP A 150 14.06 10.22 15.25
N HIS A 151 13.20 9.21 15.07
CA HIS A 151 13.39 8.07 14.16
C HIS A 151 14.68 7.27 14.38
N GLN A 152 15.28 7.35 15.57
CA GLN A 152 16.49 6.62 15.93
C GLN A 152 16.20 5.17 16.29
N TYR A 153 15.03 4.88 16.86
CA TYR A 153 14.65 3.56 17.31
C TYR A 153 13.31 3.11 16.74
N LEU A 154 13.35 1.92 16.16
CA LEU A 154 12.20 1.21 15.60
C LEU A 154 11.81 0.04 16.49
N THR A 155 10.55 -0.37 16.37
CA THR A 155 10.02 -1.57 17.03
C THR A 155 10.76 -2.81 16.55
N CYS A 156 11.38 -3.55 17.46
CA CYS A 156 12.03 -4.82 17.13
C CYS A 156 10.96 -5.90 16.93
N PRO A 157 10.97 -6.65 15.81
CA PRO A 157 10.01 -7.72 15.56
C PRO A 157 9.99 -8.80 16.62
N THR A 158 11.16 -9.17 17.14
CA THR A 158 11.30 -10.19 18.18
C THR A 158 10.97 -9.64 19.57
N CYS A 159 11.44 -8.44 19.93
CA CYS A 159 11.26 -7.91 21.29
C CYS A 159 9.91 -7.20 21.51
N GLY A 160 9.21 -6.80 20.44
CA GLY A 160 7.92 -6.11 20.52
C GLY A 160 7.98 -4.68 21.10
N ILE A 161 9.18 -4.11 21.24
CA ILE A 161 9.43 -2.78 21.81
C ILE A 161 10.40 -2.00 20.93
N LYS A 162 10.43 -0.67 21.07
CA LYS A 162 11.40 0.20 20.38
C LYS A 162 12.81 -0.03 20.93
N SER A 163 13.57 -0.88 20.26
CA SER A 163 14.95 -1.22 20.62
C SER A 163 15.83 -1.51 19.42
N SER A 164 15.30 -1.38 18.21
CA SER A 164 16.05 -1.53 16.97
C SER A 164 16.59 -0.18 16.53
N LYS A 165 17.90 0.01 16.69
CA LYS A 165 18.57 1.24 16.35
C LYS A 165 18.77 1.35 14.84
N TYR A 166 18.50 2.52 14.29
CA TYR A 166 18.79 2.89 12.91
C TYR A 166 20.27 2.69 12.57
N ILE A 167 20.54 2.08 11.40
CA ILE A 167 21.89 1.95 10.84
C ILE A 167 22.03 2.82 9.59
N LYS A 168 21.14 2.60 8.61
CA LYS A 168 21.16 3.27 7.32
C LYS A 168 19.80 3.17 6.63
N GLU A 169 19.60 4.01 5.62
CA GLU A 169 18.47 3.94 4.71
C GLU A 169 18.94 3.89 3.25
N GLU A 170 18.16 3.21 2.42
CA GLU A 170 18.36 3.13 0.98
C GLU A 170 17.04 3.44 0.28
N THR A 171 17.11 4.25 -0.78
CA THR A 171 15.92 4.55 -1.60
C THR A 171 15.63 3.37 -2.53
N VAL A 172 14.36 2.96 -2.58
CA VAL A 172 13.85 1.85 -3.40
C VAL A 172 12.80 2.35 -4.37
#